data_AF-A0A529LSK4-F1
#
_entry.id   AF-A0A529LSK4-F1
#
_cell.length_a   1.000
_cell.length_b   1.000
_cell.length_c   1.000
_cell.angle_alpha   90.00
_cell.angle_beta   90.00
_cell.angle_gamma   90.00
#
_symmetry.space_group_name_H-M   'P 1'
#
loop_
_entity.id
_entity.type
_entity.pdbx_description
1 polymer ?
#
loop_
_entity_poly.entity_id
_entity_poly.type
_entity_poly.pdbx_seq_one_letter_code
_entity_poly.pdbx_strand_id
1 'polypeptide(L)' 'MAKAELGTKRVDPETGRKFYDLNKDPIVSPYTGKSYPRSYFDEGKISALEEDEEVADK' A
#
# COMPACT_ATOMS: atom_id res chain seq x y z
N MET A 1 0.27 -0.55 22.28
CA MET A 1 -0.59 0.41 21.54
C MET A 1 -0.46 0.11 20.06
N ALA A 2 -1.52 -0.39 19.44
CA ALA A 2 -1.55 -0.58 18.00
C ALA A 2 -1.36 0.79 17.34
N LYS A 3 -0.22 0.98 16.67
CA LYS A 3 0.11 2.22 15.95
C LYS A 3 -0.74 2.31 14.68
N ALA A 4 -2.04 2.55 14.87
CA ALA A 4 -2.99 2.86 13.80
C ALA A 4 -2.58 4.13 13.03
N GLU A 5 -1.66 4.92 13.59
CA GLU A 5 -1.04 6.09 12.96
C GLU A 5 -0.20 5.76 11.73
N LEU A 6 0.23 4.50 11.55
CA LEU A 6 1.10 4.14 10.44
C LEU A 6 0.35 4.06 9.08
N GLY A 7 -0.98 3.97 9.05
CA GLY A 7 -1.72 3.88 7.79
C GLY A 7 -1.50 2.56 7.05
N THR A 8 -1.63 2.55 5.70
CA THR A 8 -1.52 1.31 4.91
C THR A 8 -0.07 1.06 4.47
N LYS A 9 0.33 -0.22 4.43
CA LYS A 9 1.66 -0.62 3.94
C LYS A 9 1.66 -0.62 2.41
N ARG A 10 2.52 0.21 1.80
CA ARG A 10 2.74 0.33 0.35
C ARG A 10 4.17 -0.06 -0.01
N VAL A 11 4.46 -0.26 -1.29
CA VAL A 11 5.82 -0.51 -1.80
C VAL A 11 6.26 0.72 -2.58
N ASP A 12 7.40 1.28 -2.21
CA ASP A 12 7.99 2.43 -2.92
C ASP A 12 8.46 2.01 -4.32
N PRO A 13 8.00 2.67 -5.40
CA PRO A 13 8.29 2.23 -6.77
C PRO A 13 9.74 2.51 -7.20
N GLU A 14 10.47 3.34 -6.46
CA GLU A 14 11.86 3.68 -6.79
C GLU A 14 12.84 2.73 -6.11
N THR A 15 12.59 2.45 -4.83
CA THR A 15 13.49 1.66 -3.99
C THR A 15 13.05 0.21 -3.83
N GLY A 16 11.82 -0.13 -4.20
CA GLY A 16 11.20 -1.43 -3.93
C GLY A 16 10.97 -1.71 -2.44
N ARG A 17 11.16 -0.70 -1.58
CA ARG A 17 11.05 -0.86 -0.13
C ARG A 17 9.63 -0.66 0.34
N LYS A 18 9.18 -1.50 1.26
CA LYS A 18 7.84 -1.37 1.85
C LYS A 18 7.83 -0.25 2.88
N PHE A 19 6.89 0.67 2.80
CA PHE A 19 6.71 1.76 3.74
C PHE A 19 5.24 1.93 4.12
N TYR A 20 5.00 2.76 5.12
CA TYR A 20 3.68 3.06 5.66
C TYR A 20 3.25 4.43 5.14
N ASP A 21 2.05 4.53 4.57
CA ASP A 21 1.57 5.79 3.97
C ASP A 21 1.16 6.86 4.98
N LEU A 22 1.14 6.52 6.29
CA LEU A 22 0.81 7.41 7.39
C LEU A 22 -0.55 8.11 7.21
N ASN A 23 -1.46 7.54 6.41
CA ASN A 23 -2.72 8.16 5.97
C ASN A 23 -2.56 9.57 5.36
N LYS A 24 -1.40 9.86 4.78
CA LYS A 24 -1.17 11.11 4.05
C LYS A 24 -1.69 11.00 2.62
N ASP A 25 -2.31 12.07 2.14
CA ASP A 25 -2.68 12.24 0.74
C ASP A 25 -2.16 13.60 0.26
N PRO A 26 -1.14 13.64 -0.64
CA PRO A 26 -0.47 12.50 -1.28
C PRO A 26 0.44 11.71 -0.34
N ILE A 27 0.65 10.42 -0.67
CA ILE A 27 1.51 9.48 0.05
C ILE A 27 2.97 9.88 -0.16
N VAL A 28 3.67 10.25 0.91
CA VAL A 28 5.09 10.61 0.83
C VAL A 28 5.95 9.43 1.27
N SER A 29 6.87 9.01 0.40
CA SER A 29 7.86 8.00 0.76
C SER A 29 8.86 8.56 1.79
N PRO A 30 9.07 7.88 2.93
CA PRO A 30 10.07 8.30 3.90
C PRO A 30 11.50 8.05 3.44
N TYR A 31 11.71 7.26 2.38
CA TYR A 31 13.03 6.90 1.87
C TYR A 31 13.51 7.87 0.79
N THR A 32 12.61 8.29 -0.08
CA THR A 32 12.95 9.13 -1.25
C THR A 32 12.40 10.54 -1.14
N GLY A 33 11.45 10.80 -0.24
CA GLY A 33 10.75 12.08 -0.13
C GLY A 33 9.78 12.36 -1.28
N LYS A 34 9.60 11.41 -2.19
CA LYS A 34 8.67 11.54 -3.32
C LYS A 34 7.23 11.36 -2.86
N SER A 35 6.35 12.20 -3.39
CA SER A 35 4.91 12.14 -3.15
C SER A 35 4.22 11.41 -4.30
N TYR A 36 3.31 10.50 -3.95
CA TYR A 36 2.55 9.68 -4.87
C TYR A 36 1.07 9.80 -4.54
N PRO A 37 0.18 9.90 -5.55
CA PRO A 37 -1.25 9.88 -5.28
C PRO A 37 -1.67 8.52 -4.72
N ARG A 38 -2.64 8.49 -3.80
CA ARG A 38 -3.12 7.25 -3.18
C ARG A 38 -3.64 6.23 -4.21
N SER A 39 -4.18 6.72 -5.32
CA SER A 39 -4.63 5.92 -6.48
C SER A 39 -3.50 5.12 -7.13
N TYR A 40 -2.26 5.62 -7.14
CA TYR A 40 -1.12 4.94 -7.77
C TYR A 40 -0.85 3.55 -7.19
N PHE A 41 -1.12 3.38 -5.88
CA PHE A 41 -0.92 2.11 -5.21
C PHE A 41 -2.20 1.30 -5.04
N ASP A 42 -3.36 1.86 -5.39
CA ASP A 42 -4.65 1.17 -5.29
C ASP A 42 -4.81 0.12 -6.40
N GLU A 43 -4.20 0.35 -7.56
CA GLU A 43 -4.16 -0.60 -8.69
C GLU A 43 -3.60 -1.98 -8.31
N GLY A 44 -2.70 -2.07 -7.32
CA GLY A 44 -2.16 -3.34 -6.83
C GLY A 44 -3.09 -4.15 -5.91
N LYS A 45 -4.25 -3.61 -5.52
CA LYS A 45 -5.24 -4.33 -4.70
C LYS A 45 -6.12 -5.26 -5.54
N ILE A 46 -6.17 -5.06 -6.86
CA ILE A 46 -6.93 -5.93 -7.77
C ILE A 46 -6.31 -7.33 -7.81
N SER A 47 -4.99 -7.45 -7.82
CA SER A 47 -4.31 -8.76 -7.85
C SER A 47 -4.36 -9.56 -6.55
N ALA A 48 -4.66 -8.94 -5.41
CA ALA A 48 -4.72 -9.65 -4.11
C ALA A 48 -6.15 -10.06 -3.69
N LEU A 49 -7.17 -9.61 -4.44
CA LEU A 49 -8.57 -10.00 -4.21
C LEU A 49 -9.01 -11.14 -5.14
N GLU A 50 -8.22 -11.48 -6.17
CA GLU A 50 -8.49 -12.65 -7.03
C GLU A 50 -7.89 -13.97 -6.51
N GLU A 51 -7.04 -13.95 -5.47
CA GLU A 51 -6.44 -15.19 -4.91
C GLU A 51 -7.06 -15.65 -3.56
N ASP A 52 -7.97 -14.88 -2.93
CA ASP A 52 -8.64 -15.31 -1.66
C ASP A 52 -10.10 -15.75 -1.87
N GLU A 53 -10.63 -15.71 -3.10
CA GLU A 53 -11.97 -16.23 -3.45
C GLU A 53 -11.90 -17.49 -4.33
N GLU A 54 -10.89 -18.36 -4.13
CA GLU A 54 -10.88 -19.73 -4.70
C GLU A 54 -10.58 -20.81 -3.63
N VAL A 55 -11.08 -20.63 -2.39
CA VAL A 55 -11.12 -21.73 -1.40
C VAL A 55 -12.48 -21.76 -0.69
N ALA A 56 -13.57 -21.71 -1.45
CA ALA A 56 -14.91 -22.04 -0.94
C ALA A 56 -15.91 -22.27 -2.10
N ASP A 57 -15.70 -23.29 -2.94
CA ASP A 57 -16.75 -24.14 -3.54
C ASP A 57 -16.19 -25.00 -4.70
N LYS A 58 -15.62 -26.17 -4.37
CA LYS A 58 -15.84 -27.41 -5.13
C LYS A 58 -15.36 -28.64 -4.36
#